data_AF-A0A1C6G4X7-F1
#
_entry.id   AF-A0A1C6G4X7-F1
#
_cell.length_a   1.000
_cell.length_b   1.000
_cell.length_c   1.000
_cell.angle_alpha   90.00
_cell.angle_beta   90.00
_cell.angle_gamma   90.00
#
_symmetry.space_group_name_H-M   'P 1'
#
loop_
_entity.id
_entity.type
_entity.pdbx_description
1 polymer ?
#
loop_
_entity_poly.entity_id
_entity_poly.type
_entity_poly.pdbx_seq_one_letter_code
_entity_poly.pdbx_strand_id
1 'polypeptide(L)'
;MDVTLICDNMASIVMKNGWVQACFVGCDRVAANGDTANKIGTSGVAILAKHYGIPVYVLGPTSTIDMACPDGDHIPIEERDGEEIKTMWYEKPMALPEVKCYNPAFDVTDHELIAGIVTEKGICRPPYTKSLKALFDDKK
;
A
#
# COMPACT_ATOMS: atom_id res chain seq x y z
N MET A 1 22.40 -1.28 -7.37
CA MET A 1 21.67 -0.95 -6.14
C MET A 1 22.05 -1.99 -5.10
N ASP A 2 22.30 -1.57 -3.87
CA ASP A 2 22.50 -2.48 -2.74
C ASP A 2 21.14 -2.86 -2.16
N VAL A 3 20.86 -4.16 -2.02
CA VAL A 3 19.54 -4.68 -1.67
C VAL A 3 19.63 -5.89 -0.75
N THR A 4 18.69 -6.00 0.18
CA THR A 4 18.52 -7.17 1.06
C THR A 4 17.07 -7.63 0.98
N LEU A 5 16.86 -8.92 0.68
CA LEU A 5 15.54 -9.55 0.65
C LEU A 5 15.17 -10.03 2.07
N ILE A 6 13.93 -9.78 2.48
CA ILE A 6 13.36 -10.25 3.74
C ILE A 6 11.99 -10.89 3.48
N CYS A 7 11.53 -11.74 4.40
CA CYS A 7 10.12 -12.13 4.44
C CYS A 7 9.28 -11.01 5.05
N ASP A 8 8.00 -10.96 4.70
CA ASP A 8 7.09 -9.88 5.15
C ASP A 8 7.02 -9.76 6.68
N ASN A 9 7.03 -10.91 7.37
CA ASN A 9 6.98 -10.97 8.84
C ASN A 9 8.25 -10.41 9.54
N MET A 10 9.31 -10.11 8.79
CA MET A 10 10.55 -9.52 9.32
C MET A 10 10.51 -7.99 9.32
N ALA A 11 9.50 -7.35 8.72
CA ALA A 11 9.38 -5.89 8.65
C ALA A 11 9.47 -5.24 10.05
N SER A 12 8.80 -5.83 11.05
CA SER A 12 8.81 -5.30 12.42
C SER A 12 10.22 -5.27 13.04
N ILE A 13 11.01 -6.35 12.89
CA ILE A 13 12.33 -6.42 13.54
C ILE A 13 13.34 -5.48 12.87
N VAL A 14 13.30 -5.33 11.55
CA VAL A 14 14.22 -4.41 10.84
C VAL A 14 13.89 -2.94 11.13
N MET A 15 12.60 -2.60 11.28
CA MET A 15 12.17 -1.27 11.71
C MET A 15 12.56 -1.01 13.17
N LYS A 16 12.31 -1.97 14.06
CA LYS A 16 12.69 -1.89 15.49
C LYS A 16 14.20 -1.66 15.68
N ASN A 17 15.02 -2.30 14.85
CA ASN A 17 16.48 -2.16 14.92
C ASN A 17 16.97 -0.79 14.38
N GLY A 18 16.09 0.06 13.86
CA GLY A 18 16.43 1.37 13.31
C GLY A 18 17.10 1.30 11.94
N TRP A 19 17.04 0.15 11.26
CA TRP A 19 17.68 -0.06 9.96
C TRP A 19 16.92 0.60 8.81
N VAL A 20 15.64 0.93 9.01
CA VAL A 20 14.77 1.57 8.03
C VAL A 20 14.51 3.03 8.42
N GLN A 21 14.75 3.96 7.49
CA GLN A 21 14.52 5.40 7.73
C GLN A 21 13.30 5.95 6.96
N ALA A 22 12.80 5.23 5.96
CA ALA A 22 11.57 5.55 5.23
C ALA A 22 11.04 4.30 4.52
N CYS A 23 9.73 4.25 4.31
CA CYS A 23 9.07 3.24 3.49
C CYS A 23 8.53 3.88 2.22
N PHE A 24 8.77 3.24 1.08
CA PHE A 24 8.30 3.67 -0.23
C PHE A 24 7.50 2.52 -0.85
N VAL A 25 6.25 2.77 -1.22
CA VAL A 25 5.36 1.78 -1.82
C VAL A 25 4.70 2.36 -3.07
N GLY A 26 4.30 1.49 -3.99
CA GLY A 26 3.44 1.88 -5.10
C GLY A 26 1.99 2.12 -4.65
N CYS A 27 1.11 2.27 -5.64
CA CYS A 27 -0.34 2.19 -5.44
C CYS A 27 -1.03 1.68 -6.69
N ASP A 28 -2.14 1.00 -6.49
CA ASP A 28 -3.06 0.59 -7.55
C ASP A 28 -4.21 1.61 -7.70
N ARG A 29 -4.68 2.16 -6.57
CA ARG A 29 -5.68 3.23 -6.53
C ARG A 29 -5.51 4.12 -5.29
N VAL A 30 -5.65 5.42 -5.47
CA VAL A 30 -5.71 6.41 -4.39
C VAL A 30 -7.09 7.07 -4.40
N ALA A 31 -7.84 6.98 -3.31
CA ALA A 31 -9.13 7.66 -3.16
C ALA A 31 -8.96 9.18 -2.94
N ALA A 32 -10.04 9.93 -3.10
CA ALA A 32 -10.04 11.40 -2.98
C ALA A 32 -9.61 11.92 -1.59
N ASN A 33 -9.78 11.11 -0.54
CA ASN A 33 -9.30 11.42 0.81
C ASN A 33 -7.83 11.04 1.06
N GLY A 34 -7.18 10.37 0.10
CA GLY A 34 -5.79 9.89 0.19
C GLY A 34 -5.64 8.44 0.63
N ASP A 35 -6.71 7.74 1.00
CA ASP A 35 -6.65 6.32 1.30
C ASP A 35 -6.16 5.58 0.06
N THR A 36 -5.21 4.67 0.27
CA THR A 36 -4.46 4.08 -0.83
C THR A 36 -4.62 2.57 -0.81
N ALA A 37 -5.16 2.02 -1.89
CA ALA A 37 -5.11 0.60 -2.16
C ALA A 37 -3.80 0.23 -2.85
N ASN A 38 -3.12 -0.77 -2.30
CA ASN A 38 -1.89 -1.35 -2.85
C ASN A 38 -1.83 -2.85 -2.47
N LYS A 39 -0.81 -3.56 -2.97
CA LYS A 39 -0.58 -4.99 -2.69
C LYS A 39 -0.77 -5.32 -1.20
N ILE A 40 -1.46 -6.42 -0.92
CA ILE A 40 -1.72 -6.92 0.45
C ILE A 40 -0.44 -6.91 1.30
N GLY A 41 -0.53 -6.37 2.52
CA GLY A 41 0.60 -6.16 3.43
C GLY A 41 1.04 -4.70 3.53
N THR A 42 0.62 -3.83 2.61
CA THR A 42 0.98 -2.40 2.63
C THR A 42 0.44 -1.71 3.88
N SER A 43 -0.83 -1.97 4.22
CA SER A 43 -1.46 -1.44 5.44
C SER A 43 -0.70 -1.86 6.71
N GLY A 44 -0.29 -3.13 6.78
CA GLY A 44 0.49 -3.68 7.89
C GLY A 44 1.86 -3.00 8.04
N VAL A 45 2.57 -2.81 6.92
CA VAL A 45 3.83 -2.05 6.90
C VAL A 45 3.62 -0.62 7.37
N ALA A 46 2.53 0.04 6.95
CA ALA A 46 2.24 1.41 7.35
C ALA A 46 1.94 1.55 8.85
N ILE A 47 1.20 0.60 9.43
CA ILE A 47 0.95 0.53 10.87
C ILE A 47 2.26 0.35 11.65
N LEU A 48 3.12 -0.57 11.21
CA LEU A 48 4.44 -0.78 11.84
C LEU A 48 5.33 0.45 11.71
N ALA A 49 5.37 1.07 10.54
CA ALA A 49 6.14 2.27 10.29
C ALA A 49 5.69 3.41 11.21
N LYS A 50 4.38 3.62 11.36
CA LYS A 50 3.82 4.60 12.31
C LYS A 50 4.25 4.31 13.74
N HIS A 51 4.20 3.05 14.17
CA HIS A 51 4.61 2.64 15.51
C HIS A 51 6.09 2.97 15.80
N TYR A 52 6.98 2.77 14.81
CA TYR A 52 8.42 3.05 14.94
C TYR A 52 8.82 4.47 14.52
N GLY A 53 7.87 5.36 14.17
CA GLY A 53 8.15 6.74 13.77
C GLY A 53 8.80 6.88 12.39
N ILE A 54 8.59 5.91 11.50
CA ILE A 54 9.13 5.87 10.14
C ILE A 54 8.11 6.45 9.16
N PRO A 55 8.47 7.42 8.29
CA PRO A 55 7.56 7.97 7.30
C PRO A 55 7.29 6.99 6.15
N VAL A 56 6.02 6.87 5.76
CA VAL A 56 5.58 6.08 4.60
C VAL A 56 5.22 7.01 3.45
N TYR A 57 5.75 6.74 2.27
CA TYR A 57 5.44 7.46 1.05
C TYR A 57 4.81 6.53 0.03
N VAL A 58 3.69 6.97 -0.53
CA VAL A 58 3.02 6.33 -1.67
C VAL A 58 3.51 6.98 -2.96
N LEU A 59 3.84 6.18 -3.96
CA LEU A 59 4.36 6.62 -5.25
C LEU A 59 3.42 6.14 -6.34
N GLY A 60 2.81 7.09 -7.04
CA GLY A 60 1.87 6.78 -8.11
C GLY A 60 1.65 7.96 -9.04
N PRO A 61 1.47 7.73 -10.35
CA PRO A 61 1.11 8.80 -11.27
C PRO A 61 -0.29 9.33 -10.95
N THR A 62 -0.60 10.56 -11.35
CA THR A 62 -1.95 11.14 -11.11
C THR A 62 -3.09 10.32 -11.69
N SER A 63 -2.83 9.48 -12.70
CA SER A 63 -3.80 8.53 -13.27
C SER A 63 -4.26 7.42 -12.32
N THR A 64 -3.55 7.19 -11.21
CA THR A 64 -3.96 6.24 -10.16
C THR A 64 -4.89 6.87 -9.12
N ILE A 65 -5.05 8.19 -9.15
CA ILE A 65 -5.93 8.92 -8.23
C ILE A 65 -7.34 8.92 -8.77
N ASP A 66 -8.25 8.26 -8.05
CA ASP A 66 -9.67 8.20 -8.34
C ASP A 66 -10.41 9.25 -7.51
N MET A 67 -10.55 10.45 -8.08
CA MET A 67 -11.26 11.56 -7.44
C MET A 67 -12.78 11.32 -7.29
N ALA A 68 -13.34 10.27 -7.91
CA ALA A 68 -14.73 9.87 -7.74
C ALA A 68 -14.92 8.87 -6.58
N CYS A 69 -13.86 8.19 -6.14
CA CYS A 69 -13.85 7.33 -4.97
C CYS A 69 -13.65 8.19 -3.70
N PRO A 70 -14.65 8.29 -2.80
CA PRO A 70 -14.57 9.22 -1.68
C PRO A 70 -13.50 8.83 -0.65
N ASP A 71 -13.39 7.54 -0.35
CA ASP A 71 -12.51 6.98 0.67
C ASP A 71 -12.12 5.52 0.36
N GLY A 72 -11.33 4.93 1.24
CA GLY A 72 -10.82 3.57 1.13
C GLY A 72 -11.89 2.48 1.17
N ASP A 73 -13.00 2.68 1.89
CA ASP A 73 -14.07 1.68 2.03
C ASP A 73 -14.82 1.46 0.70
N HIS A 74 -14.70 2.41 -0.23
CA HIS A 74 -15.31 2.34 -1.55
C HIS A 74 -14.40 1.71 -2.60
N ILE A 75 -13.18 1.29 -2.24
CA ILE A 75 -12.27 0.60 -3.15
C ILE A 75 -12.59 -0.91 -3.13
N PRO A 76 -13.02 -1.51 -4.26
CA PRO A 76 -13.26 -2.94 -4.31
C PRO A 76 -11.94 -3.71 -4.24
N ILE A 77 -11.88 -4.70 -3.34
CA ILE A 77 -10.70 -5.55 -3.17
C ILE A 77 -10.89 -6.86 -3.96
N GLU A 78 -9.93 -7.13 -4.85
CA GLU A 78 -9.86 -8.38 -5.61
C GLU A 78 -9.51 -9.53 -4.65
N GLU A 79 -10.38 -10.54 -4.58
CA GLU A 79 -10.05 -11.84 -3.98
C GLU A 79 -9.65 -12.80 -5.10
N ARG A 80 -8.46 -13.39 -4.98
CA ARG A 80 -7.86 -14.28 -5.98
C ARG A 80 -7.99 -15.73 -5.55
N ASP A 81 -7.68 -16.64 -6.47
CA ASP A 81 -7.70 -18.06 -6.19
C ASP A 81 -6.73 -18.43 -5.06
N GLY A 82 -7.17 -19.29 -4.14
CA GLY A 82 -6.35 -19.80 -3.05
C GLY A 82 -5.18 -20.69 -3.49
N GLU A 83 -5.18 -21.17 -4.73
CA GLU A 83 -4.04 -21.88 -5.31
C GLU A 83 -2.75 -21.06 -5.30
N GLU A 84 -2.84 -19.72 -5.40
CA GLU A 84 -1.66 -18.85 -5.34
C GLU A 84 -0.86 -19.03 -4.05
N ILE A 85 -1.54 -19.22 -2.91
CA ILE A 85 -0.88 -19.37 -1.61
C ILE A 85 -0.69 -20.83 -1.19
N LYS A 86 -1.21 -21.80 -1.96
CA LYS A 86 -1.10 -23.23 -1.66
C LYS A 86 -0.14 -23.98 -2.57
N THR A 87 -0.22 -23.77 -3.88
CA THR A 87 0.34 -24.69 -4.87
C THR A 87 1.02 -24.00 -6.06
N MET A 88 0.52 -22.87 -6.54
CA MET A 88 0.93 -22.26 -7.81
C MET A 88 2.43 -21.95 -7.90
N TRP A 89 3.02 -21.44 -6.82
CA TRP A 89 4.40 -20.93 -6.81
C TRP A 89 5.41 -21.85 -6.13
N TYR A 90 4.99 -23.02 -5.66
CA TYR A 90 5.79 -23.89 -4.81
C TYR A 90 6.12 -25.22 -5.50
N GLU A 91 7.30 -25.77 -5.24
CA GLU A 91 7.68 -27.10 -5.76
C GLU A 91 6.71 -28.19 -5.27
N LYS A 92 6.15 -28.02 -4.07
CA LYS A 92 5.18 -28.91 -3.43
C LYS A 92 4.10 -28.09 -2.74
N PRO A 93 2.88 -28.64 -2.54
CA PRO A 93 1.83 -27.95 -1.82
C PRO A 93 2.26 -27.53 -0.41
N MET A 94 2.00 -26.26 -0.06
CA MET A 94 2.34 -25.67 1.25
C MET A 94 1.23 -25.85 2.29
N ALA A 95 0.06 -26.32 1.87
CA ALA A 95 -1.07 -26.65 2.73
C ALA A 95 -1.82 -27.88 2.19
N LEU A 96 -2.65 -28.50 3.04
CA LEU A 96 -3.51 -29.61 2.63
C LEU A 96 -4.58 -29.13 1.63
N PRO A 97 -5.00 -29.98 0.65
CA PRO A 97 -5.95 -29.58 -0.39
C PRO A 97 -7.27 -28.99 0.14
N GLU A 98 -7.80 -29.55 1.22
CA GLU A 98 -9.07 -29.20 1.86
C GLU A 98 -9.05 -27.89 2.64
N VAL A 99 -7.86 -27.32 2.90
CA VAL A 99 -7.74 -26.05 3.62
C VAL A 99 -8.31 -24.92 2.78
N LYS A 100 -9.30 -24.23 3.36
CA LYS A 100 -9.88 -23.01 2.79
C LYS A 100 -8.86 -21.89 2.85
N CYS A 101 -8.82 -21.10 1.78
CA CYS A 101 -7.94 -19.95 1.64
C CYS A 101 -8.75 -18.67 1.61
N TYR A 102 -8.18 -17.63 2.20
CA TYR A 102 -8.61 -16.25 2.01
C TYR A 102 -7.43 -15.51 1.39
N ASN A 103 -7.60 -14.99 0.17
CA ASN A 103 -6.50 -14.46 -0.63
C ASN A 103 -6.87 -13.09 -1.25
N PRO A 104 -7.02 -12.04 -0.42
CA PRO A 104 -7.15 -10.68 -0.93
C PRO A 104 -5.83 -10.24 -1.58
N ALA A 105 -5.90 -9.74 -2.81
CA ALA A 105 -4.73 -9.31 -3.57
C ALA A 105 -4.21 -7.92 -3.16
N PHE A 106 -5.03 -7.16 -2.43
CA PHE A 106 -4.78 -5.78 -2.04
C PHE A 106 -5.30 -5.54 -0.62
N ASP A 107 -4.76 -4.52 0.03
CA ASP A 107 -5.36 -3.89 1.20
C ASP A 107 -5.42 -2.37 1.02
N VAL A 108 -6.12 -1.70 1.94
CA VAL A 108 -6.24 -0.24 1.97
C VAL A 108 -5.42 0.28 3.14
N THR A 109 -4.57 1.28 2.86
CA THR A 109 -3.83 2.03 3.86
C THR A 109 -4.50 3.37 4.12
N ASP A 110 -4.92 3.60 5.36
CA ASP A 110 -5.50 4.88 5.79
C ASP A 110 -4.53 6.03 5.58
N HIS A 111 -5.04 7.14 5.05
CA HIS A 111 -4.24 8.33 4.75
C HIS A 111 -3.53 8.95 5.97
N GLU A 112 -3.99 8.67 7.20
CA GLU A 112 -3.35 9.11 8.44
C GLU A 112 -1.98 8.44 8.71
N LEU A 113 -1.72 7.30 8.05
CA LEU A 113 -0.47 6.57 8.11
C LEU A 113 0.52 6.98 7.01
N ILE A 114 0.05 7.77 6.04
CA ILE A 114 0.84 8.18 4.86
C ILE A 114 1.45 9.57 5.13
N ALA A 115 2.77 9.68 4.97
CA ALA A 115 3.49 10.94 5.12
C ALA A 115 3.36 11.82 3.88
N GLY A 116 3.27 11.24 2.69
CA GLY A 116 3.10 11.95 1.43
C GLY A 116 2.79 11.04 0.25
N ILE A 117 2.06 11.56 -0.72
CA ILE A 117 1.76 10.88 -1.98
C ILE A 117 2.54 11.59 -3.08
N VAL A 118 3.48 10.90 -3.70
CA VAL A 118 4.41 11.43 -4.70
C VAL A 118 3.91 11.09 -6.09
N THR A 119 3.72 12.13 -6.90
CA THR A 119 3.22 12.06 -8.28
C THR A 119 4.20 12.76 -9.23
N GLU A 120 3.98 12.63 -10.54
CA GLU A 120 4.70 13.39 -11.55
C GLU A 120 4.44 14.91 -11.50
N LYS A 121 3.36 15.33 -10.82
CA LYS A 121 3.01 16.75 -10.59
C LYS A 121 3.52 17.31 -9.27
N GLY A 122 4.19 16.51 -8.45
CA GLY A 122 4.72 16.91 -7.14
C GLY A 122 4.22 16.04 -5.98
N ILE A 123 4.41 16.52 -4.75
CA ILE A 123 4.14 15.77 -3.52
C ILE A 123 2.90 16.33 -2.82
N CYS A 124 1.88 15.48 -2.67
CA CYS A 124 0.69 15.75 -1.86
C CYS A 124 0.93 15.41 -0.39
N ARG A 125 0.42 16.26 0.51
CA ARG A 125 0.54 16.13 1.97
C ARG A 125 -0.84 16.39 2.62
N PRO A 126 -1.10 15.88 3.83
CA PRO A 126 -2.33 16.17 4.55
C PRO A 126 -2.61 17.68 4.68
N PRO A 127 -3.88 18.13 4.58
CA PRO A 127 -5.07 17.34 4.29
C PRO A 127 -5.17 16.96 2.80
N TYR A 128 -5.23 15.67 2.50
CA TYR A 128 -5.14 15.14 1.14
C TYR A 128 -6.30 15.54 0.23
N THR A 129 -7.49 15.73 0.79
CA THR A 129 -8.66 16.25 0.06
C THR A 129 -8.40 17.60 -0.63
N LYS A 130 -7.49 18.42 -0.08
CA LYS A 130 -7.06 19.68 -0.69
C LYS A 130 -5.90 19.49 -1.66
N SER A 131 -4.84 18.79 -1.23
CA SER A 131 -3.62 18.67 -2.03
C SER A 131 -3.86 17.84 -3.30
N LEU A 132 -4.62 16.75 -3.21
CA LEU A 132 -4.93 15.89 -4.37
C LEU A 132 -5.82 16.62 -5.36
N LYS A 133 -6.85 17.33 -4.87
CA LYS A 133 -7.72 18.16 -5.73
C LYS A 133 -6.92 19.23 -6.50
N ALA A 134 -5.97 19.88 -5.84
CA ALA A 134 -5.12 20.89 -6.47
C ALA A 134 -4.30 20.36 -7.66
N LEU A 135 -4.02 19.05 -7.74
CA LEU A 135 -3.33 18.44 -8.89
C LEU A 135 -4.18 18.46 -10.18
N PHE A 136 -5.50 18.57 -10.05
CA PHE A 136 -6.46 18.53 -11.16
C PHE A 136 -7.08 19.89 -11.48
N ASP A 137 -6.85 20.91 -10.64
CA ASP A 137 -7.36 22.27 -10.81
C ASP A 137 -6.55 23.10 -11.82
N ASP A 138 -5.68 22.48 -12.63
CA ASP A 138 -4.95 23.12 -13.73
C ASP A 138 -5.92 23.64 -14.80
N LYS A 139 -6.39 24.88 -14.59
CA LYS A 139 -6.86 25.78 -15.64
C LYS A 139 -5.71 26.00 -16.62
N LYS A 140 -5.79 25.37 -17.78
CA LYS A 140 -5.31 26.01 -19.01
C LYS A 140 -6.35 27.01 -19.49
#